data_AF-A0A9E2Z7L1-F1
#
_entry.id   AF-A0A9E2Z7L1-F1
#
_cell.length_a   1.000
_cell.length_b   1.000
_cell.length_c   1.000
_cell.angle_alpha   90.00
_cell.angle_beta   90.00
_cell.angle_gamma   90.00
#
_symmetry.space_group_name_H-M   'P 1'
#
loop_
_entity.id
_entity.type
_entity.pdbx_description
1 polymer ?
#
loop_
_entity_poly.entity_id
_entity_poly.type
_entity_poly.pdbx_seq_one_letter_code
_entity_poly.pdbx_strand_id
1 'polypeptide(L)'
;SVVFDYDEAMWDIRSGFPDADTTVLRNIFLVAASRGKHEVVFVKSEHARKQPKSIGFIPVQRFTQLLADQRPVYEKPFLASDCFDFKYAENIQACVDLLDRRRLDDGAGEEIKIDRADGLIDLSPVVGHYQEAVFFDAYNPALEVLLNPKQIAKQLRSKLDDDPWRNSLLLTAVDTDQMRYAEQVTRRVSDEVRDELTQRLATQLPRDCAAQVQMSLSGVAVAAQGATPINFVGVADAVHDGQVFELKFVTELDHPMFLQLALYLVMGGHKNGVLWNTRTDERWAVQVPDPERFMHAVILCVTKQRYRAFQRAPHQEQPGRPRGIFSGLFSRSPQD
;
A
#
# COMPACT_ATOMS: atom_id res chain seq x y z
N SER A 1 1.10 -32.74 -2.00
CA SER A 1 0.97 -31.28 -1.79
C SER A 1 2.23 -30.76 -1.13
N VAL A 2 2.69 -29.56 -1.45
CA VAL A 2 3.88 -28.95 -0.83
C VAL A 2 3.43 -27.73 -0.03
N VAL A 3 3.80 -27.67 1.25
CA VAL A 3 3.44 -26.59 2.17
C VAL A 3 4.73 -25.93 2.64
N PHE A 4 4.82 -24.62 2.45
CA PHE A 4 5.94 -23.79 2.90
C PHE A 4 5.55 -23.07 4.20
N ASP A 5 6.56 -22.71 4.99
CA ASP A 5 6.43 -21.88 6.20
C ASP A 5 5.39 -22.35 7.22
N TYR A 6 5.21 -23.66 7.35
CA TYR A 6 4.35 -24.26 8.35
C TYR A 6 5.11 -24.47 9.66
N ASP A 7 5.23 -23.41 10.46
CA ASP A 7 5.91 -23.42 11.75
C ASP A 7 5.30 -22.45 12.78
N GLU A 8 5.73 -22.56 14.04
CA GLU A 8 5.25 -21.71 15.13
C GLU A 8 5.57 -20.23 14.92
N ALA A 9 6.71 -19.90 14.30
CA ALA A 9 7.10 -18.51 14.09
C ALA A 9 6.16 -17.83 13.09
N MET A 10 5.80 -18.50 12.00
CA MET A 10 4.84 -17.99 11.03
C MET A 10 3.44 -17.86 11.65
N TRP A 11 3.02 -18.81 12.49
CA TRP A 11 1.77 -18.70 13.25
C TRP A 11 1.77 -17.48 14.17
N ASP A 12 2.80 -17.29 14.99
CA ASP A 12 2.91 -16.20 15.96
C ASP A 12 2.92 -14.84 15.25
N ILE A 13 3.65 -14.71 14.14
CA ILE A 13 3.66 -13.49 13.32
C ILE A 13 2.26 -13.17 12.79
N ARG A 14 1.59 -14.17 12.18
CA ARG A 14 0.29 -13.94 11.53
C ARG A 14 -0.84 -13.71 12.52
N SER A 15 -0.85 -14.45 13.62
CA SER A 15 -1.86 -14.33 14.68
C SER A 15 -1.71 -13.03 15.47
N GLY A 16 -0.51 -12.44 15.49
CA GLY A 16 -0.25 -11.15 16.12
C GLY A 16 -0.58 -9.92 15.26
N PHE A 17 -0.97 -10.08 14.00
CA PHE A 17 -1.38 -8.93 13.20
C PHE A 17 -2.73 -8.36 13.68
N PRO A 18 -2.86 -7.02 13.75
CA PRO A 18 -4.16 -6.39 13.91
C PRO A 18 -5.15 -6.91 12.85
N ASP A 19 -6.41 -7.15 13.24
CA ASP A 19 -7.48 -7.66 12.37
C ASP A 19 -7.31 -9.07 11.79
N ALA A 20 -6.31 -9.83 12.26
CA ALA A 20 -6.22 -11.26 11.96
C ALA A 20 -7.31 -12.03 12.72
N ASP A 21 -8.19 -12.69 11.98
CA ASP A 21 -9.13 -13.65 12.58
C ASP A 21 -8.37 -14.96 12.85
N THR A 22 -8.09 -15.22 14.12
CA THR A 22 -7.35 -16.41 14.56
C THR A 22 -8.10 -17.71 14.29
N THR A 23 -9.43 -17.68 14.16
CA THR A 23 -10.25 -18.82 13.76
C THR A 23 -10.09 -19.10 12.27
N VAL A 24 -10.15 -18.08 11.44
CA VAL A 24 -9.88 -18.20 9.99
C VAL A 24 -8.43 -18.67 9.77
N LEU A 25 -7.47 -18.07 10.46
CA LEU A 25 -6.06 -18.45 10.39
C LEU A 25 -5.86 -19.91 10.78
N ARG A 26 -6.44 -20.36 11.89
CA ARG A 26 -6.46 -21.78 12.30
C ARG A 26 -7.00 -22.66 11.19
N ASN A 27 -8.15 -22.33 10.64
CA ASN A 27 -8.80 -23.15 9.62
C ASN A 27 -7.92 -23.26 8.35
N ILE A 28 -7.26 -22.17 7.94
CA ILE A 28 -6.30 -22.18 6.81
C ILE A 28 -5.14 -23.13 7.10
N PHE A 29 -4.54 -23.07 8.29
CA PHE A 29 -3.43 -23.94 8.68
C PHE A 29 -3.86 -25.42 8.72
N LEU A 30 -5.00 -25.73 9.34
CA LEU A 30 -5.53 -27.10 9.40
C LEU A 30 -5.90 -27.66 8.02
N VAL A 31 -6.42 -26.81 7.13
CA VAL A 31 -6.69 -27.19 5.74
C VAL A 31 -5.41 -27.44 4.96
N ALA A 32 -4.39 -26.59 5.11
CA ALA A 32 -3.08 -26.81 4.47
C ALA A 32 -2.46 -28.16 4.89
N ALA A 33 -2.57 -28.52 6.17
CA ALA A 33 -2.09 -29.78 6.70
C ALA A 33 -2.88 -31.02 6.22
N SER A 34 -4.17 -30.86 5.88
CA SER A 34 -5.06 -31.98 5.51
C SER A 34 -5.24 -32.19 4.00
N ARG A 35 -4.82 -31.25 3.14
CA ARG A 35 -5.03 -31.29 1.68
C ARG A 35 -4.14 -32.26 0.89
N GLY A 36 -3.29 -33.05 1.52
CA GLY A 36 -2.54 -34.11 0.81
C GLY A 36 -3.35 -35.39 0.71
N LYS A 37 -3.67 -35.82 -0.51
CA LYS A 37 -4.39 -37.09 -0.74
C LYS A 37 -3.55 -38.34 -0.45
N HIS A 38 -2.23 -38.26 -0.66
CA HIS A 38 -1.31 -39.38 -0.47
C HIS A 38 -0.05 -38.94 0.30
N GLU A 39 0.47 -37.75 0.00
CA GLU A 39 1.67 -37.21 0.66
C GLU A 39 1.58 -35.67 0.78
N VAL A 40 1.99 -35.16 1.94
CA VAL A 40 2.23 -33.72 2.18
C VAL A 40 3.71 -33.53 2.50
N VAL A 41 4.37 -32.69 1.71
CA VAL A 41 5.76 -32.29 1.94
C VAL A 41 5.76 -30.94 2.63
N PHE A 42 6.22 -30.90 3.88
CA PHE A 42 6.45 -29.65 4.61
C PHE A 42 7.89 -29.18 4.36
N VAL A 43 8.03 -28.07 3.63
CA VAL A 43 9.33 -27.47 3.34
C VAL A 43 9.79 -26.69 4.56
N LYS A 44 11.00 -27.00 5.06
CA LYS A 44 11.58 -26.30 6.21
C LYS A 44 11.81 -24.83 5.86
N SER A 45 11.26 -23.94 6.68
CA SER A 45 11.56 -22.51 6.60
C SER A 45 12.99 -22.20 7.04
N GLU A 46 13.49 -21.03 6.65
CA GLU A 46 14.72 -20.45 7.17
C GLU A 46 14.68 -20.27 8.70
N HIS A 47 13.50 -20.05 9.29
CA HIS A 47 13.31 -19.94 10.74
C HIS A 47 13.44 -21.29 11.44
N ALA A 48 12.89 -22.37 10.85
CA ALA A 48 13.04 -23.73 11.36
C ALA A 48 14.51 -24.20 11.35
N ARG A 49 15.36 -23.65 10.47
CA ARG A 49 16.81 -23.90 10.48
C ARG A 49 17.51 -23.29 11.71
N LYS A 50 17.01 -22.15 12.22
CA LYS A 50 17.59 -21.42 13.36
C LYS A 50 17.09 -21.88 14.72
N GLN A 51 15.87 -22.44 14.78
CA GLN A 51 15.31 -23.01 16.01
C GLN A 51 14.81 -24.43 15.74
N PRO A 52 15.64 -25.46 15.95
CA PRO A 52 15.31 -26.85 15.66
C PRO A 52 14.40 -27.49 16.72
N LYS A 53 13.40 -26.75 17.21
CA LYS A 53 12.28 -27.38 17.93
C LYS A 53 11.59 -28.37 16.97
N SER A 54 10.96 -29.39 17.55
CA SER A 54 10.40 -30.58 16.87
C SER A 54 9.87 -30.30 15.46
N ILE A 55 10.27 -31.16 14.51
CA ILE A 55 9.85 -31.14 13.10
C ILE A 55 8.36 -30.76 12.97
N GLY A 56 8.08 -29.60 12.38
CA GLY A 56 6.90 -29.32 11.55
C GLY A 56 5.50 -29.40 12.17
N PHE A 57 5.35 -29.52 13.49
CA PHE A 57 4.02 -29.57 14.11
C PHE A 57 3.80 -28.43 15.10
N ILE A 58 2.83 -27.57 14.78
CA ILE A 58 2.26 -26.61 15.72
C ILE A 58 1.46 -27.43 16.77
N PRO A 59 1.71 -27.27 18.08
CA PRO A 59 0.98 -27.98 19.11
C PRO A 59 -0.53 -27.75 19.00
N VAL A 60 -1.35 -28.80 19.16
CA VAL A 60 -2.82 -28.72 19.06
C VAL A 60 -3.40 -27.65 20.01
N GLN A 61 -2.76 -27.45 21.15
CA GLN A 61 -3.12 -26.42 22.13
C GLN A 61 -3.13 -25.02 21.53
N ARG A 62 -2.26 -24.70 20.56
CA ARG A 62 -2.27 -23.40 19.85
C ARG A 62 -3.56 -23.18 19.05
N PHE A 63 -4.21 -24.25 18.61
CA PHE A 63 -5.47 -24.18 17.85
C PHE A 63 -6.71 -24.27 18.74
N THR A 64 -6.60 -24.84 19.94
CA THR A 64 -7.72 -25.02 20.89
C THR A 64 -7.75 -23.96 22.00
N GLN A 65 -6.62 -23.32 22.31
CA GLN A 65 -6.48 -22.24 23.29
C GLN A 65 -6.32 -20.89 22.58
N LEU A 66 -7.18 -20.61 21.60
CA LEU A 66 -7.22 -19.29 21.00
C LEU A 66 -7.57 -18.27 22.08
N LEU A 67 -6.75 -17.22 22.20
CA LEU A 67 -7.03 -16.13 23.12
C LEU A 67 -8.40 -15.54 22.78
N ALA A 68 -9.14 -15.12 23.81
CA ALA A 68 -10.36 -14.35 23.63
C ALA A 68 -10.05 -13.13 22.74
N ASP A 69 -11.06 -12.70 21.99
CA ASP A 69 -10.96 -11.64 21.01
C ASP A 69 -10.61 -10.29 21.66
N GLN A 70 -9.32 -10.08 21.91
CA GLN A 70 -8.78 -8.85 22.47
C GLN A 70 -8.81 -7.78 21.39
N ARG A 71 -9.18 -6.56 21.78
CA ARG A 71 -9.19 -5.45 20.83
C ARG A 71 -7.75 -5.17 20.37
N PRO A 72 -7.48 -5.10 19.05
CA PRO A 72 -6.13 -4.90 18.54
C PRO A 72 -5.61 -3.49 18.82
N VAL A 73 -4.29 -3.37 18.93
CA VAL A 73 -3.56 -2.09 19.02
C VAL A 73 -2.87 -1.82 17.69
N TYR A 74 -3.00 -0.61 17.16
CA TYR A 74 -2.47 -0.24 15.83
C TYR A 74 -1.23 0.64 15.94
N GLU A 75 -0.11 0.04 16.33
CA GLU A 75 1.16 0.76 16.48
C GLU A 75 1.85 1.08 15.14
N LYS A 76 1.60 0.25 14.12
CA LYS A 76 2.19 0.43 12.79
C LYS A 76 1.34 1.39 11.96
N PRO A 77 1.97 2.30 11.19
CA PRO A 77 1.25 3.15 10.27
C PRO A 77 0.52 2.32 9.20
N PHE A 78 -0.69 2.76 8.87
CA PHE A 78 -1.38 2.34 7.67
C PHE A 78 -0.81 3.09 6.46
N LEU A 79 -0.46 2.34 5.41
CA LEU A 79 -0.14 2.91 4.11
C LEU A 79 -1.45 3.29 3.42
N ALA A 80 -1.58 4.53 2.96
CA ALA A 80 -2.80 5.03 2.32
C ALA A 80 -3.21 4.16 1.11
N SER A 81 -2.24 3.66 0.35
CA SER A 81 -2.42 2.73 -0.78
C SER A 81 -3.08 1.42 -0.39
N ASP A 82 -2.83 0.92 0.82
CA ASP A 82 -3.22 -0.43 1.25
C ASP A 82 -4.39 -0.39 2.27
N CYS A 83 -4.80 0.80 2.72
CA CYS A 83 -5.78 0.98 3.80
C CYS A 83 -7.11 0.27 3.56
N PHE A 84 -7.51 0.21 2.29
CA PHE A 84 -8.84 -0.20 1.86
C PHE A 84 -8.87 -1.63 1.32
N ASP A 85 -7.71 -2.29 1.23
CA ASP A 85 -7.61 -3.66 0.79
C ASP A 85 -8.18 -4.65 1.82
N PHE A 86 -8.89 -5.66 1.33
CA PHE A 86 -9.45 -6.75 2.13
C PHE A 86 -10.35 -6.27 3.29
N LYS A 87 -11.05 -5.15 3.10
CA LYS A 87 -12.05 -4.62 4.05
C LYS A 87 -13.47 -5.02 3.66
N TYR A 88 -14.40 -4.87 4.60
CA TYR A 88 -15.81 -5.17 4.36
C TYR A 88 -16.40 -4.23 3.31
N ALA A 89 -17.09 -4.78 2.31
CA ALA A 89 -17.59 -4.01 1.17
C ALA A 89 -18.57 -2.91 1.59
N GLU A 90 -19.40 -3.17 2.60
CA GLU A 90 -20.32 -2.18 3.17
C GLU A 90 -19.59 -1.00 3.84
N ASN A 91 -18.43 -1.24 4.43
CA ASN A 91 -17.63 -0.18 5.03
C ASN A 91 -16.92 0.65 3.96
N ILE A 92 -16.43 0.00 2.89
CA ILE A 92 -15.87 0.69 1.72
C ILE A 92 -16.93 1.59 1.09
N GLN A 93 -18.13 1.06 0.86
CA GLN A 93 -19.23 1.84 0.31
C GLN A 93 -19.59 3.02 1.21
N ALA A 94 -19.69 2.81 2.52
CA ALA A 94 -19.98 3.88 3.47
C ALA A 94 -18.94 5.01 3.46
N CYS A 95 -17.66 4.70 3.20
CA CYS A 95 -16.64 5.73 2.99
C CYS A 95 -16.83 6.46 1.66
N VAL A 96 -17.13 5.73 0.57
CA VAL A 96 -17.32 6.32 -0.78
C VAL A 96 -18.54 7.24 -0.82
N ASP A 97 -19.61 6.91 -0.10
CA ASP A 97 -20.83 7.71 -0.01
C ASP A 97 -20.61 9.08 0.66
N LEU A 98 -19.46 9.29 1.32
CA LEU A 98 -19.05 10.56 1.91
C LEU A 98 -18.18 11.42 0.98
N LEU A 99 -17.90 10.93 -0.24
CA LEU A 99 -17.13 11.67 -1.23
C LEU A 99 -18.05 12.44 -2.17
N ASP A 100 -17.63 13.66 -2.55
CA ASP A 100 -18.14 14.29 -3.77
C ASP A 100 -17.22 13.91 -4.93
N ARG A 101 -17.79 13.32 -5.98
CA ARG A 101 -17.08 12.78 -7.14
C ARG A 101 -17.74 13.27 -8.41
N ARG A 102 -16.96 13.95 -9.25
CA ARG A 102 -17.42 14.46 -10.55
C ARG A 102 -16.45 14.08 -11.65
N ARG A 103 -16.94 13.37 -12.66
CA ARG A 103 -16.15 13.07 -13.86
C ARG A 103 -15.76 14.36 -14.57
N LEU A 104 -14.51 14.44 -15.02
CA LEU A 104 -13.91 15.62 -15.66
C LEU A 104 -13.71 15.43 -17.17
N ASP A 105 -13.64 14.19 -17.63
CA ASP A 105 -13.57 13.84 -19.05
C ASP A 105 -14.97 13.53 -19.64
N ASP A 106 -15.02 13.42 -20.96
CA ASP A 106 -16.20 13.05 -21.75
C ASP A 106 -16.29 11.54 -22.05
N GLY A 107 -15.32 10.75 -21.58
CA GLY A 107 -15.20 9.32 -21.82
C GLY A 107 -14.69 8.91 -23.19
N ALA A 108 -14.11 9.83 -23.97
CA ALA A 108 -13.63 9.58 -25.33
C ALA A 108 -12.10 9.43 -25.45
N GLY A 109 -11.36 9.37 -24.34
CA GLY A 109 -9.91 9.19 -24.35
C GLY A 109 -9.48 7.88 -24.99
N GLU A 110 -8.47 7.92 -25.87
CA GLU A 110 -7.91 6.70 -26.46
C GLU A 110 -7.10 5.92 -25.43
N GLU A 111 -7.31 4.60 -25.34
CA GLU A 111 -6.53 3.74 -24.45
C GLU A 111 -5.07 3.66 -24.91
N ILE A 112 -4.12 3.94 -24.02
CA ILE A 112 -2.70 3.64 -24.25
C ILE A 112 -2.52 2.12 -24.20
N LYS A 113 -2.22 1.53 -25.36
CA LYS A 113 -2.07 0.07 -25.48
C LYS A 113 -0.65 -0.34 -25.12
N ILE A 114 -0.54 -1.14 -24.08
CA ILE A 114 0.73 -1.76 -23.69
C ILE A 114 0.73 -3.24 -24.03
N ASP A 115 1.89 -3.78 -24.36
CA ASP A 115 2.11 -5.22 -24.33
C ASP A 115 2.16 -5.66 -22.86
N ARG A 116 1.06 -6.26 -22.42
CA ARG A 116 0.72 -6.41 -21.00
C ARG A 116 1.48 -7.54 -20.32
N ALA A 117 2.13 -8.41 -21.08
CA ALA A 117 2.60 -9.68 -20.54
C ALA A 117 4.05 -9.97 -20.92
N ASP A 118 4.82 -10.39 -19.93
CA ASP A 118 6.04 -11.17 -20.16
C ASP A 118 5.86 -12.58 -19.60
N GLY A 119 5.48 -13.51 -20.49
CA GLY A 119 5.02 -14.84 -20.10
C GLY A 119 3.75 -14.77 -19.24
N LEU A 120 3.87 -15.08 -17.95
CA LEU A 120 2.77 -15.08 -16.96
C LEU A 120 2.84 -13.88 -15.99
N ILE A 121 3.65 -12.87 -16.31
CA ILE A 121 3.82 -11.66 -15.51
C ILE A 121 3.06 -10.52 -16.19
N ASP A 122 2.10 -9.93 -15.48
CA ASP A 122 1.36 -8.75 -15.95
C ASP A 122 2.19 -7.49 -15.68
N LEU A 123 2.53 -6.74 -16.73
CA LEU A 123 3.36 -5.53 -16.65
C LEU A 123 2.55 -4.27 -16.34
N SER A 124 1.21 -4.34 -16.28
CA SER A 124 0.37 -3.17 -16.00
C SER A 124 0.75 -2.43 -14.70
N PRO A 125 1.03 -3.12 -13.57
CA PRO A 125 1.48 -2.46 -12.34
C PRO A 125 2.83 -1.74 -12.48
N VAL A 126 3.69 -2.21 -13.39
CA VAL A 126 5.01 -1.60 -13.67
C VAL A 126 4.85 -0.25 -14.36
N VAL A 127 3.87 -0.15 -15.25
CA VAL A 127 3.60 1.10 -15.97
C VAL A 127 3.12 2.21 -15.03
N GLY A 128 2.43 1.85 -13.95
CA GLY A 128 2.04 2.78 -12.89
C GLY A 128 3.22 3.57 -12.33
N HIS A 129 4.33 2.90 -12.02
CA HIS A 129 5.58 3.53 -11.59
C HIS A 129 6.34 4.20 -12.74
N TYR A 130 6.34 3.57 -13.91
CA TYR A 130 7.11 4.03 -15.05
C TYR A 130 6.66 5.40 -15.56
N GLN A 131 5.35 5.66 -15.57
CA GLN A 131 4.81 6.94 -16.03
C GLN A 131 5.35 8.12 -15.20
N GLU A 132 5.47 7.96 -13.88
CA GLU A 132 5.97 9.00 -12.99
C GLU A 132 7.47 9.22 -13.22
N ALA A 133 8.21 8.12 -13.33
CA ALA A 133 9.66 8.12 -13.50
C ALA A 133 10.13 8.77 -14.80
N VAL A 134 9.36 8.66 -15.89
CA VAL A 134 9.71 9.30 -17.18
C VAL A 134 9.15 10.72 -17.31
N PHE A 135 8.14 11.07 -16.52
CA PHE A 135 7.45 12.35 -16.63
C PHE A 135 7.99 13.42 -15.67
N PHE A 136 8.08 13.14 -14.37
CA PHE A 136 8.45 14.15 -13.38
C PHE A 136 9.96 14.30 -13.24
N ASP A 137 10.44 15.54 -13.28
CA ASP A 137 11.88 15.84 -13.22
C ASP A 137 12.48 15.54 -11.85
N ALA A 138 11.66 15.60 -10.78
CA ALA A 138 12.06 15.36 -9.40
C ALA A 138 11.76 13.94 -8.89
N TYR A 139 11.33 13.02 -9.76
CA TYR A 139 10.99 11.66 -9.35
C TYR A 139 12.21 10.92 -8.76
N ASN A 140 12.00 10.27 -7.62
CA ASN A 140 13.04 9.55 -6.90
C ASN A 140 12.55 8.16 -6.45
N PRO A 141 12.92 7.07 -7.16
CA PRO A 141 12.49 5.72 -6.80
C PRO A 141 13.06 5.26 -5.44
N ALA A 142 14.16 5.87 -4.97
CA ALA A 142 14.71 5.52 -3.66
C ALA A 142 13.81 5.96 -2.50
N LEU A 143 12.94 6.96 -2.70
CA LEU A 143 12.02 7.44 -1.68
C LEU A 143 10.97 6.38 -1.33
N GLU A 144 10.36 5.78 -2.35
CA GLU A 144 9.35 4.73 -2.19
C GLU A 144 9.92 3.49 -1.50
N VAL A 145 11.12 3.05 -1.91
CA VAL A 145 11.80 1.92 -1.26
C VAL A 145 12.17 2.24 0.20
N LEU A 146 12.58 3.48 0.50
CA LEU A 146 12.96 3.89 1.85
C LEU A 146 11.77 3.89 2.82
N LEU A 147 10.60 4.30 2.33
CA LEU A 147 9.37 4.40 3.13
C LEU A 147 8.68 3.04 3.31
N ASN A 148 9.00 2.06 2.46
CA ASN A 148 8.38 0.75 2.52
C ASN A 148 8.99 -0.14 3.63
N PRO A 149 8.20 -0.59 4.62
CA PRO A 149 8.71 -1.38 5.74
C PRO A 149 9.03 -2.84 5.37
N LYS A 150 8.65 -3.30 4.17
CA LYS A 150 8.79 -4.70 3.75
C LYS A 150 10.27 -5.10 3.58
N GLN A 151 10.58 -6.37 3.83
CA GLN A 151 11.96 -6.87 3.74
C GLN A 151 12.49 -6.86 2.30
N ILE A 152 11.62 -7.10 1.31
CA ILE A 152 11.93 -7.02 -0.11
C ILE A 152 12.45 -5.63 -0.51
N ALA A 153 11.91 -4.55 0.07
CA ALA A 153 12.37 -3.19 -0.17
C ALA A 153 13.83 -3.01 0.23
N LYS A 154 14.23 -3.51 1.41
CA LYS A 154 15.62 -3.47 1.88
C LYS A 154 16.58 -4.23 0.97
N GLN A 155 16.13 -5.35 0.40
CA GLN A 155 16.93 -6.18 -0.50
C GLN A 155 17.14 -5.53 -1.87
N LEU A 156 16.10 -4.85 -2.39
CA LEU A 156 16.12 -4.27 -3.72
C LEU A 156 16.69 -2.84 -3.76
N ARG A 157 16.80 -2.17 -2.60
CA ARG A 157 17.32 -0.79 -2.51
C ARG A 157 18.67 -0.59 -3.19
N SER A 158 19.61 -1.52 -3.02
CA SER A 158 20.96 -1.42 -3.61
C SER A 158 21.00 -1.75 -5.10
N LYS A 159 19.87 -2.16 -5.69
CA LYS A 159 19.77 -2.52 -7.12
C LYS A 159 19.15 -1.40 -7.97
N LEU A 160 18.70 -0.32 -7.34
CA LEU A 160 18.23 0.89 -8.05
C LEU A 160 19.40 1.52 -8.81
N ASP A 161 19.13 1.98 -10.02
CA ASP A 161 20.10 2.67 -10.89
C ASP A 161 19.41 3.83 -11.63
N ASP A 162 19.98 4.31 -12.75
CA ASP A 162 19.41 5.43 -13.52
C ASP A 162 18.38 4.98 -14.57
N ASP A 163 18.10 3.69 -14.72
CA ASP A 163 17.13 3.17 -15.70
C ASP A 163 15.70 3.21 -15.13
N PRO A 164 14.82 4.09 -15.62
CA PRO A 164 13.47 4.25 -15.08
C PRO A 164 12.66 2.95 -15.16
N TRP A 165 12.79 2.20 -16.26
CA TRP A 165 12.03 0.96 -16.45
C TRP A 165 12.44 -0.11 -15.44
N ARG A 166 13.75 -0.26 -15.25
CA ARG A 166 14.28 -1.21 -14.27
C ARG A 166 13.87 -0.85 -12.86
N ASN A 167 13.95 0.43 -12.50
CA ASN A 167 13.51 0.89 -11.19
C ASN A 167 12.01 0.62 -10.96
N SER A 168 11.16 0.87 -11.96
CA SER A 168 9.72 0.56 -11.89
C SER A 168 9.46 -0.93 -11.66
N LEU A 169 10.24 -1.84 -12.26
CA LEU A 169 10.16 -3.28 -11.99
C LEU A 169 10.51 -3.62 -10.54
N LEU A 170 11.56 -2.98 -9.99
CA LEU A 170 11.97 -3.16 -8.61
C LEU A 170 10.91 -2.64 -7.63
N LEU A 171 10.33 -1.46 -7.89
CA LEU A 171 9.24 -0.89 -7.09
C LEU A 171 7.99 -1.78 -7.13
N THR A 172 7.61 -2.26 -8.31
CA THR A 172 6.50 -3.20 -8.46
C THR A 172 6.72 -4.49 -7.66
N ALA A 173 7.96 -5.01 -7.65
CA ALA A 173 8.30 -6.17 -6.83
C ALA A 173 8.09 -5.87 -5.33
N VAL A 174 8.46 -4.67 -4.88
CA VAL A 174 8.27 -4.22 -3.49
C VAL A 174 6.79 -4.11 -3.11
N ASP A 175 5.97 -3.52 -3.98
CA ASP A 175 4.55 -3.31 -3.69
C ASP A 175 3.77 -4.62 -3.69
N THR A 176 4.01 -5.45 -4.69
CA THR A 176 3.30 -6.73 -4.87
C THR A 176 3.87 -7.88 -4.02
N ASP A 177 5.05 -7.68 -3.41
CA ASP A 177 5.85 -8.72 -2.75
C ASP A 177 6.21 -9.89 -3.69
N GLN A 178 6.40 -9.60 -4.99
CA GLN A 178 6.68 -10.60 -6.02
C GLN A 178 8.02 -10.35 -6.71
N MET A 179 9.06 -11.07 -6.25
CA MET A 179 10.42 -10.98 -6.82
C MET A 179 10.51 -11.28 -8.32
N ARG A 180 9.52 -11.96 -8.91
CA ARG A 180 9.49 -12.24 -10.35
C ARG A 180 9.53 -10.98 -11.22
N TYR A 181 9.00 -9.85 -10.76
CA TYR A 181 9.14 -8.57 -11.46
C TYR A 181 10.61 -8.13 -11.56
N ALA A 182 11.37 -8.30 -10.47
CA ALA A 182 12.77 -7.92 -10.40
C ALA A 182 13.73 -8.89 -11.11
N GLU A 183 13.35 -10.17 -11.28
CA GLU A 183 14.27 -11.23 -11.68
C GLU A 183 13.95 -11.91 -13.02
N GLN A 184 12.69 -11.88 -13.45
CA GLN A 184 12.22 -12.71 -14.56
C GLN A 184 11.68 -11.91 -15.75
N VAL A 185 11.45 -10.60 -15.59
CA VAL A 185 11.01 -9.74 -16.70
C VAL A 185 12.18 -9.42 -17.61
N THR A 186 11.98 -9.67 -18.90
CA THR A 186 12.91 -9.44 -20.00
C THR A 186 12.40 -8.39 -20.99
N ARG A 187 11.08 -8.16 -21.04
CA ARG A 187 10.46 -7.15 -21.90
C ARG A 187 10.59 -5.74 -21.34
N ARG A 188 10.58 -4.78 -22.26
CA ARG A 188 10.48 -3.34 -21.99
C ARG A 188 9.24 -2.78 -22.65
N VAL A 189 8.68 -1.74 -22.05
CA VAL A 189 7.70 -0.88 -22.70
C VAL A 189 8.36 -0.16 -23.87
N SER A 190 7.61 0.06 -24.96
CA SER A 190 8.13 0.71 -26.15
C SER A 190 8.24 2.22 -25.98
N ASP A 191 9.07 2.86 -26.81
CA ASP A 191 9.24 4.32 -26.79
C ASP A 191 7.93 5.04 -27.13
N GLU A 192 7.09 4.46 -27.98
CA GLU A 192 5.77 5.02 -28.32
C GLU A 192 4.88 5.14 -27.09
N VAL A 193 4.82 4.11 -26.25
CA VAL A 193 4.04 4.15 -25.00
C VAL A 193 4.62 5.17 -24.03
N ARG A 194 5.95 5.28 -23.91
CA ARG A 194 6.59 6.32 -23.08
C ARG A 194 6.17 7.72 -23.54
N ASP A 195 6.19 7.95 -24.84
CA ASP A 195 5.86 9.25 -25.44
C ASP A 195 4.36 9.56 -25.27
N GLU A 196 3.48 8.58 -25.47
CA GLU A 196 2.04 8.70 -25.21
C GLU A 196 1.74 9.05 -23.74
N LEU A 197 2.38 8.36 -22.78
CA LEU A 197 2.25 8.65 -21.35
C LEU A 197 2.71 10.07 -21.02
N THR A 198 3.88 10.45 -21.52
CA THR A 198 4.49 11.77 -21.28
C THR A 198 3.63 12.88 -21.85
N GLN A 199 3.13 12.71 -23.08
CA GLN A 199 2.26 13.69 -23.73
C GLN A 199 0.92 13.81 -23.00
N ARG A 200 0.35 12.70 -22.54
CA ARG A 200 -0.90 12.69 -21.79
C ARG A 200 -0.76 13.43 -20.47
N LEU A 201 0.23 13.10 -19.66
CA LEU A 201 0.49 13.76 -18.38
C LEU A 201 0.73 15.27 -18.55
N ALA A 202 1.45 15.67 -19.61
CA ALA A 202 1.70 17.07 -19.94
C ALA A 202 0.43 17.90 -20.21
N THR A 203 -0.73 17.27 -20.43
CA THR A 203 -2.00 17.99 -20.61
C THR A 203 -2.54 18.60 -19.32
N GLN A 204 -2.10 18.14 -18.14
CA GLN A 204 -2.62 18.59 -16.85
C GLN A 204 -1.53 18.96 -15.85
N LEU A 205 -0.33 18.41 -16.01
CA LEU A 205 0.76 18.59 -15.06
C LEU A 205 1.98 19.16 -15.78
N PRO A 206 2.71 20.11 -15.17
CA PRO A 206 4.06 20.44 -15.61
C PRO A 206 5.06 19.43 -15.02
N ARG A 207 6.18 19.18 -15.72
CA ARG A 207 7.18 18.18 -15.31
C ARG A 207 7.89 18.53 -13.99
N ASP A 208 7.94 19.81 -13.65
CA ASP A 208 8.59 20.37 -12.46
C ASP A 208 7.61 20.61 -11.29
N CYS A 209 6.36 20.12 -11.37
CA CYS A 209 5.44 20.19 -10.23
C CYS A 209 5.97 19.37 -9.04
N ALA A 210 5.36 19.58 -7.87
CA ALA A 210 5.72 18.83 -6.67
C ALA A 210 5.27 17.36 -6.83
N ALA A 211 6.19 16.50 -7.26
CA ALA A 211 5.98 15.06 -7.35
C ALA A 211 6.34 14.34 -6.04
N GLN A 212 5.78 13.15 -5.81
CA GLN A 212 6.02 12.30 -4.66
C GLN A 212 5.87 13.03 -3.31
N VAL A 213 4.73 13.68 -3.10
CA VAL A 213 4.46 14.50 -1.92
C VAL A 213 4.10 13.62 -0.73
N GLN A 214 4.99 13.59 0.27
CA GLN A 214 4.77 12.84 1.51
C GLN A 214 3.62 13.43 2.32
N MET A 215 2.71 12.57 2.75
CA MET A 215 1.56 12.93 3.58
C MET A 215 1.50 12.03 4.81
N SER A 216 1.05 12.60 5.93
CA SER A 216 0.86 11.85 7.16
C SER A 216 -0.26 12.44 8.01
N LEU A 217 -1.03 11.58 8.66
CA LEU A 217 -2.04 11.97 9.64
C LEU A 217 -2.00 11.04 10.85
N SER A 218 -1.80 11.62 12.03
CA SER A 218 -1.76 10.90 13.30
C SER A 218 -2.94 11.28 14.18
N GLY A 219 -3.43 10.31 14.94
CA GLY A 219 -4.47 10.53 15.92
C GLY A 219 -4.73 9.30 16.77
N VAL A 220 -5.93 9.24 17.31
CA VAL A 220 -6.40 8.18 18.18
C VAL A 220 -7.69 7.60 17.60
N ALA A 221 -7.72 6.29 17.41
CA ALA A 221 -8.95 5.57 17.11
C ALA A 221 -9.67 5.23 18.42
N VAL A 222 -10.95 5.59 18.52
CA VAL A 222 -11.74 5.48 19.75
C VAL A 222 -12.93 4.55 19.57
N ALA A 223 -13.20 3.76 20.60
CA ALA A 223 -14.40 2.95 20.75
C ALA A 223 -15.01 3.20 22.14
N ALA A 224 -16.17 2.61 22.41
CA ALA A 224 -16.90 2.81 23.67
C ALA A 224 -16.06 2.52 24.93
N GLN A 225 -15.11 1.58 24.84
CA GLN A 225 -14.26 1.16 25.94
C GLN A 225 -12.83 0.98 25.45
N GLY A 226 -12.06 2.07 25.42
CA GLY A 226 -10.65 2.04 25.04
C GLY A 226 -10.34 2.76 23.73
N ALA A 227 -9.07 3.05 23.56
CA ALA A 227 -8.51 3.84 22.47
C ALA A 227 -7.17 3.24 22.04
N THR A 228 -6.72 3.57 20.84
CA THR A 228 -5.42 3.13 20.32
C THR A 228 -4.83 4.24 19.44
N PRO A 229 -3.51 4.46 19.47
CA PRO A 229 -2.88 5.32 18.47
C PRO A 229 -3.18 4.78 17.08
N ILE A 230 -3.32 5.67 16.11
CA ILE A 230 -3.41 5.30 14.69
C ILE A 230 -2.71 6.34 13.83
N ASN A 231 -1.95 5.87 12.86
CA ASN A 231 -1.16 6.69 11.96
C ASN A 231 -1.45 6.28 10.53
N PHE A 232 -1.66 7.26 9.66
CA PHE A 232 -1.75 7.10 8.21
C PHE A 232 -0.55 7.78 7.59
N VAL A 233 0.10 7.12 6.63
CA VAL A 233 1.21 7.66 5.87
C VAL A 233 1.06 7.26 4.41
N GLY A 234 1.61 8.07 3.52
CA GLY A 234 1.70 7.73 2.10
C GLY A 234 2.34 8.85 1.31
N VAL A 235 2.40 8.64 0.00
CA VAL A 235 3.05 9.55 -0.95
C VAL A 235 2.05 9.76 -2.07
N ALA A 236 1.58 10.99 -2.23
CA ALA A 236 0.74 11.34 -3.37
C ALA A 236 1.63 11.62 -4.58
N ASP A 237 1.18 11.22 -5.77
CA ASP A 237 2.02 11.23 -6.97
C ASP A 237 2.42 12.65 -7.38
N ALA A 238 1.46 13.59 -7.34
CA ALA A 238 1.75 15.00 -7.57
C ALA A 238 0.80 15.97 -6.84
N VAL A 239 1.30 17.17 -6.57
CA VAL A 239 0.50 18.33 -6.16
C VAL A 239 0.80 19.50 -7.09
N HIS A 240 -0.25 20.02 -7.72
CA HIS A 240 -0.16 21.15 -8.64
C HIS A 240 -1.41 22.03 -8.51
N ASP A 241 -1.23 23.35 -8.51
CA ASP A 241 -2.31 24.34 -8.40
C ASP A 241 -3.32 24.09 -7.27
N GLY A 242 -2.82 23.60 -6.12
CA GLY A 242 -3.62 23.32 -4.93
C GLY A 242 -4.46 22.04 -5.03
N GLN A 243 -4.30 21.26 -6.09
CA GLN A 243 -4.94 19.95 -6.28
C GLN A 243 -3.94 18.82 -6.07
N VAL A 244 -4.40 17.74 -5.43
CA VAL A 244 -3.65 16.48 -5.32
C VAL A 244 -4.00 15.60 -6.52
N PHE A 245 -3.01 15.11 -7.24
CA PHE A 245 -3.18 14.16 -8.33
C PHE A 245 -2.77 12.77 -7.86
N GLU A 246 -3.67 11.81 -8.05
CA GLU A 246 -3.41 10.38 -7.91
C GLU A 246 -3.53 9.76 -9.31
N LEU A 247 -2.43 9.20 -9.81
CA LEU A 247 -2.29 8.59 -11.11
C LEU A 247 -2.48 7.09 -10.98
N LYS A 248 -3.23 6.50 -11.91
CA LYS A 248 -3.43 5.06 -12.02
C LYS A 248 -3.21 4.62 -13.45
N PHE A 249 -2.71 3.41 -13.62
CA PHE A 249 -2.60 2.76 -14.93
C PHE A 249 -3.36 1.42 -14.90
N VAL A 250 -4.69 1.49 -14.98
CA VAL A 250 -5.59 0.34 -14.73
C VAL A 250 -6.67 0.27 -15.80
N THR A 251 -7.32 -0.89 -15.95
CA THR A 251 -8.43 -1.02 -16.90
C THR A 251 -9.66 -0.24 -16.47
N GLU A 252 -9.91 -0.15 -15.17
CA GLU A 252 -11.02 0.60 -14.57
C GLU A 252 -10.61 1.11 -13.19
N LEU A 253 -11.12 2.29 -12.83
CA LEU A 253 -10.97 2.83 -11.48
C LEU A 253 -11.96 2.14 -10.54
N ASP A 254 -11.51 1.81 -9.32
CA ASP A 254 -12.34 1.19 -8.29
C ASP A 254 -12.49 2.08 -7.04
N HIS A 255 -13.37 1.65 -6.13
CA HIS A 255 -13.65 2.37 -4.89
C HIS A 255 -12.42 2.61 -4.01
N PRO A 256 -11.56 1.61 -3.73
CA PRO A 256 -10.28 1.82 -3.04
C PRO A 256 -9.44 2.97 -3.60
N MET A 257 -9.32 3.10 -4.93
CA MET A 257 -8.53 4.19 -5.54
C MET A 257 -9.10 5.58 -5.23
N PHE A 258 -10.43 5.75 -5.24
CA PHE A 258 -11.07 7.00 -4.81
C PHE A 258 -10.83 7.29 -3.33
N LEU A 259 -10.91 6.26 -2.48
CA LEU A 259 -10.71 6.39 -1.05
C LEU A 259 -9.25 6.71 -0.70
N GLN A 260 -8.29 6.18 -1.45
CA GLN A 260 -6.87 6.51 -1.31
C GLN A 260 -6.65 8.00 -1.55
N LEU A 261 -7.13 8.55 -2.68
CA LEU A 261 -7.03 9.99 -2.95
C LEU A 261 -7.75 10.82 -1.89
N ALA A 262 -8.98 10.45 -1.51
CA ALA A 262 -9.72 11.15 -0.46
C ALA A 262 -8.97 11.19 0.88
N LEU A 263 -8.30 10.09 1.25
CA LEU A 263 -7.46 10.02 2.43
C LEU A 263 -6.26 10.97 2.31
N TYR A 264 -5.61 11.05 1.14
CA TYR A 264 -4.57 12.06 0.88
C TYR A 264 -5.07 13.50 1.04
N LEU A 265 -6.27 13.82 0.55
CA LEU A 265 -6.86 15.14 0.74
C LEU A 265 -6.97 15.52 2.22
N VAL A 266 -7.45 14.60 3.06
CA VAL A 266 -7.56 14.84 4.51
C VAL A 266 -6.19 14.88 5.18
N MET A 267 -5.25 14.01 4.80
CA MET A 267 -3.89 13.97 5.35
C MET A 267 -3.12 15.26 5.06
N GLY A 268 -3.18 15.76 3.82
CA GLY A 268 -2.50 16.99 3.39
C GLY A 268 -3.29 18.28 3.63
N GLY A 269 -4.55 18.19 4.07
CA GLY A 269 -5.41 19.37 4.26
C GLY A 269 -5.85 20.03 2.95
N HIS A 270 -5.85 19.28 1.84
CA HIS A 270 -6.30 19.73 0.53
C HIS A 270 -7.81 19.58 0.38
N LYS A 271 -8.43 20.49 -0.37
CA LYS A 271 -9.87 20.42 -0.64
C LYS A 271 -10.22 19.66 -1.91
N ASN A 272 -9.30 19.64 -2.87
CA ASN A 272 -9.54 19.14 -4.22
C ASN A 272 -8.49 18.11 -4.60
N GLY A 273 -8.95 17.00 -5.17
CA GLY A 273 -8.10 16.00 -5.80
C GLY A 273 -8.55 15.66 -7.21
N VAL A 274 -7.65 15.12 -7.99
CA VAL A 274 -7.89 14.52 -9.30
C VAL A 274 -7.40 13.08 -9.28
N LEU A 275 -8.32 12.13 -9.43
CA LEU A 275 -7.98 10.74 -9.71
C LEU A 275 -7.93 10.57 -11.21
N TRP A 276 -6.79 10.14 -11.74
CA TRP A 276 -6.58 10.04 -13.18
C TRP A 276 -6.09 8.65 -13.56
N ASN A 277 -6.91 7.93 -14.32
CA ASN A 277 -6.47 6.74 -15.02
C ASN A 277 -5.79 7.12 -16.33
N THR A 278 -4.47 7.22 -16.33
CA THR A 278 -3.71 7.65 -17.51
C THR A 278 -3.76 6.63 -18.65
N ARG A 279 -4.14 5.38 -18.37
CA ARG A 279 -4.37 4.37 -19.39
C ARG A 279 -5.55 4.73 -20.30
N THR A 280 -6.70 5.07 -19.72
CA THR A 280 -7.96 5.33 -20.44
C THR A 280 -8.26 6.82 -20.57
N ASP A 281 -7.42 7.67 -19.98
CA ASP A 281 -7.62 9.11 -19.79
C ASP A 281 -8.85 9.49 -18.94
N GLU A 282 -9.45 8.53 -18.25
CA GLU A 282 -10.56 8.77 -17.32
C GLU A 282 -10.09 9.59 -16.12
N ARG A 283 -10.80 10.68 -15.82
CA ARG A 283 -10.47 11.66 -14.78
C ARG A 283 -11.67 12.02 -13.93
N TRP A 284 -11.43 12.09 -12.63
CA TRP A 284 -12.45 12.47 -11.65
C TRP A 284 -11.92 13.53 -10.70
N ALA A 285 -12.69 14.59 -10.51
CA ALA A 285 -12.55 15.46 -9.36
C ALA A 285 -13.11 14.75 -8.13
N VAL A 286 -12.35 14.79 -7.04
CA VAL A 286 -12.72 14.20 -5.75
C VAL A 286 -12.60 15.27 -4.68
N GLN A 287 -13.60 15.34 -3.81
CA GLN A 287 -13.58 16.15 -2.59
C GLN A 287 -14.09 15.35 -1.40
N VAL A 288 -13.69 15.78 -0.21
CA VAL A 288 -14.21 15.27 1.07
C VAL A 288 -14.94 16.43 1.77
N PRO A 289 -16.27 16.58 1.58
CA PRO A 289 -17.02 17.72 2.12
C PRO A 289 -16.98 17.82 3.64
N ASP A 290 -16.97 16.66 4.33
CA ASP A 290 -16.88 16.55 5.78
C ASP A 290 -15.71 15.62 6.17
N PRO A 291 -14.48 16.17 6.32
CA PRO A 291 -13.30 15.40 6.67
C PRO A 291 -13.41 14.65 8.00
N GLU A 292 -14.15 15.18 8.96
CA GLU A 292 -14.30 14.56 10.28
C GLU A 292 -15.16 13.29 10.18
N ARG A 293 -16.34 13.41 9.56
CA ARG A 293 -17.23 12.28 9.32
C ARG A 293 -16.59 11.23 8.42
N PHE A 294 -15.86 11.66 7.38
CA PHE A 294 -15.09 10.76 6.54
C PHE A 294 -14.07 9.96 7.36
N MET A 295 -13.28 10.62 8.20
CA MET A 295 -12.29 9.92 9.03
C MET A 295 -12.92 8.94 10.03
N HIS A 296 -14.12 9.23 10.56
CA HIS A 296 -14.84 8.24 11.39
C HIS A 296 -15.20 6.98 10.59
N ALA A 297 -15.67 7.14 9.34
CA ALA A 297 -15.94 6.02 8.45
C ALA A 297 -14.66 5.26 8.09
N VAL A 298 -13.56 5.96 7.80
CA VAL A 298 -12.24 5.36 7.57
C VAL A 298 -11.82 4.51 8.77
N ILE A 299 -11.92 5.02 10.01
CA ILE A 299 -11.58 4.23 11.21
C ILE A 299 -12.42 2.98 11.31
N LEU A 300 -13.73 3.09 11.12
CA LEU A 300 -14.62 1.94 11.14
C LEU A 300 -14.26 0.92 10.05
N CYS A 301 -13.85 1.38 8.87
CA CYS A 301 -13.42 0.55 7.76
C CYS A 301 -12.08 -0.15 8.03
N VAL A 302 -11.01 0.61 8.26
CA VAL A 302 -9.64 0.09 8.31
C VAL A 302 -9.40 -0.80 9.53
N THR A 303 -10.12 -0.54 10.64
CA THR A 303 -10.05 -1.34 11.88
C THR A 303 -11.09 -2.46 11.94
N LYS A 304 -11.75 -2.77 10.82
CA LYS A 304 -12.83 -3.78 10.74
C LYS A 304 -13.85 -3.66 11.87
N GLN A 305 -14.32 -2.44 12.11
CA GLN A 305 -15.34 -2.05 13.09
C GLN A 305 -14.93 -2.18 14.57
N ARG A 306 -13.64 -2.42 14.86
CA ARG A 306 -13.11 -2.47 16.24
C ARG A 306 -13.12 -1.10 16.92
N TYR A 307 -12.92 -0.05 16.13
CA TYR A 307 -12.97 1.34 16.52
C TYR A 307 -14.00 2.08 15.66
N ARG A 308 -14.51 3.22 16.15
CA ARG A 308 -15.66 3.91 15.53
C ARG A 308 -15.41 5.39 15.23
N ALA A 309 -14.48 6.02 15.93
CA ALA A 309 -14.23 7.45 15.77
C ALA A 309 -12.73 7.72 15.65
N PHE A 310 -12.41 8.76 14.88
CA PHE A 310 -11.08 9.33 14.79
C PHE A 310 -11.01 10.59 15.64
N GLN A 311 -10.00 10.71 16.48
CA GLN A 311 -9.66 11.94 17.17
C GLN A 311 -8.27 12.38 16.72
N ARG A 312 -8.20 13.50 16.01
CA ARG A 312 -6.93 14.04 15.53
C ARG A 312 -6.07 14.43 16.73
N ALA A 313 -4.77 14.10 16.69
CA ALA A 313 -3.86 14.64 17.69
C ALA A 313 -3.84 16.18 17.59
N PRO A 314 -3.79 16.93 18.71
CA PRO A 314 -3.65 18.38 18.65
C PRO A 314 -2.40 18.73 17.84
N HIS A 315 -2.54 19.68 16.92
CA HIS A 315 -1.47 20.16 16.05
C HIS A 315 -0.21 20.42 16.88
N GLN A 316 0.84 19.61 16.69
CA GLN A 316 2.18 20.15 16.86
C GLN A 316 2.44 20.97 15.60
N GLU A 317 2.66 22.28 15.76
CA GLU A 317 3.14 23.14 14.69
C GLU A 317 4.26 22.41 13.95
N GLN A 318 4.16 22.29 12.62
CA GLN A 318 5.32 21.92 11.83
C GLN A 318 6.35 23.05 12.01
N PRO A 319 7.51 22.83 12.66
CA PRO A 319 8.59 23.76 12.47
C PRO A 319 9.05 23.60 11.01
N GLY A 320 9.26 24.71 10.32
CA GLY A 320 9.91 24.70 9.03
C GLY A 320 11.16 23.79 9.07
N ARG A 321 11.26 22.93 8.06
CA ARG A 321 12.20 21.79 7.91
C ARG A 321 11.94 20.60 8.84
N PRO A 322 11.86 19.37 8.30
CA PRO A 322 11.67 18.19 9.12
C PRO A 322 12.92 17.93 9.97
N ARG A 323 12.85 18.24 11.26
CA ARG A 323 13.68 17.60 12.28
C ARG A 323 12.87 16.46 12.91
N GLY A 324 13.16 15.24 12.44
CA GLY A 324 13.45 14.14 13.34
C GLY A 324 12.28 13.40 14.00
N ILE A 325 11.40 12.78 13.21
CA ILE A 325 10.96 11.40 13.54
C ILE A 325 12.01 10.38 13.04
N PHE A 326 12.93 10.82 12.17
CA PHE A 326 14.04 10.04 11.61
C PHE A 326 15.37 10.11 12.39
N SER A 327 15.46 10.81 13.53
CA SER A 327 16.73 10.97 14.26
C SER A 327 17.22 9.70 14.98
N GLY A 328 16.36 8.70 15.19
CA GLY A 328 16.73 7.42 15.80
C GLY A 328 17.35 6.39 14.83
N LEU A 329 17.34 6.65 13.52
CA LEU A 329 17.91 5.76 12.49
C LEU A 329 19.32 6.19 12.03
N PHE A 330 19.82 7.32 12.52
CA PHE A 330 21.08 7.94 12.07
C PHE A 330 22.03 8.33 13.22
N SER A 331 22.10 7.53 14.29
CA SER A 331 23.21 7.59 15.24
C SER A 331 24.07 6.33 15.16
N ARG A 332 25.03 6.34 14.24
CA ARG A 332 26.30 5.64 14.48
C ARG A 332 27.36 6.69 14.76
N SER A 333 27.84 6.71 16.00
CA SER A 333 29.08 7.38 16.35
C SER A 333 30.21 6.85 15.46
N PRO A 334 31.12 7.68 14.96
CA PRO A 334 32.41 7.21 14.50
C PRO A 334 33.16 6.72 15.75
N GLN A 335 33.50 5.44 15.79
CA GLN A 335 34.62 4.99 16.62
C GLN A 335 35.86 4.99 15.73
N ASP A 336 36.87 5.69 16.22
CA ASP A 336 38.28 5.50 15.87
C ASP A 336 38.71 4.02 15.99
#